data_AF-A0ABD5DFQ2-F1
#
_entry.id   AF-A0ABD5DFQ2-F1
#
_cell.length_a   1.000
_cell.length_b   1.000
_cell.length_c   1.000
_cell.angle_alpha   90.00
_cell.angle_beta   90.00
_cell.angle_gamma   90.00
#
_symmetry.space_group_name_H-M   'P 1'
#
loop_
_entity.id
_entity.type
_entity.pdbx_description
1 polymer ?
#
loop_
_entity_poly.entity_id
_entity_poly.type
_entity_poly.pdbx_seq_one_letter_code
_entity_poly.pdbx_strand_id
1 'polypeptide(L)'
;ASSVWVDLVEPDDDERSRVQTELGQNLATRPELEDIEASARFFEDEDGLHIHSFFFFEDADDHAGNSTVAFTIREGRLFTLRERELPAFRLYR
;
A
#
# COMPACT_ATOMS: atom_id res chain seq x y z
N ALA A 1 -18.20 -6.46 9.76
CA ALA A 1 -17.15 -6.08 10.74
C ALA A 1 -16.52 -4.79 10.24
N SER A 2 -16.34 -3.77 11.08
CA SER A 2 -15.60 -2.56 10.69
C SER A 2 -14.11 -2.89 10.67
N SER A 3 -13.54 -3.19 9.51
CA SER A 3 -12.09 -3.41 9.43
C SER A 3 -11.36 -2.10 9.69
N VAL A 4 -10.42 -2.12 10.65
CA VAL A 4 -9.51 -1.01 10.94
C VAL A 4 -8.30 -1.02 10.00
N TRP A 5 -8.00 -2.16 9.38
CA TRP A 5 -6.87 -2.34 8.48
C TRP A 5 -7.25 -3.20 7.28
N VAL A 6 -6.97 -2.70 6.07
CA VAL A 6 -7.13 -3.42 4.81
C VAL A 6 -5.74 -3.55 4.18
N ASP A 7 -5.22 -4.77 4.14
CA ASP A 7 -3.94 -5.10 3.51
C ASP A 7 -4.17 -5.72 2.13
N LEU A 8 -3.63 -5.08 1.10
CA LEU A 8 -3.70 -5.49 -0.30
C LEU A 8 -2.32 -5.90 -0.80
N VAL A 9 -2.22 -7.14 -1.29
CA VAL A 9 -1.00 -7.71 -1.85
C VAL A 9 -1.24 -8.07 -3.30
N GLU A 10 -0.55 -7.38 -4.21
CA GLU A 10 -0.70 -7.57 -5.66
C GLU A 10 -2.17 -7.62 -6.11
N PRO A 11 -3.04 -6.67 -5.68
CA PRO A 11 -4.47 -6.81 -5.91
C PRO A 11 -4.80 -6.71 -7.40
N ASP A 12 -5.76 -7.52 -7.82
CA ASP A 12 -6.32 -7.45 -9.17
C ASP A 12 -7.34 -6.30 -9.31
N ASP A 13 -7.82 -6.08 -10.53
CA ASP A 13 -8.74 -4.98 -10.82
C ASP A 13 -10.10 -5.13 -10.09
N ASP A 14 -10.55 -6.37 -9.87
CA ASP A 14 -11.81 -6.65 -9.16
C ASP A 14 -11.66 -6.30 -7.68
N GLU A 15 -10.55 -6.67 -7.05
CA GLU A 15 -10.24 -6.32 -5.66
C GLU A 15 -10.10 -4.81 -5.45
N ARG A 16 -9.41 -4.12 -6.38
CA ARG A 16 -9.30 -2.66 -6.37
C ARG A 16 -10.67 -2.01 -6.49
N SER A 17 -11.51 -2.48 -7.41
CA SER A 17 -12.87 -1.98 -7.61
C SER A 17 -13.75 -2.21 -6.37
N ARG A 18 -13.59 -3.34 -5.69
CA ARG A 18 -14.29 -3.63 -4.43
C ARG A 18 -13.89 -2.69 -3.31
N VAL A 19 -12.60 -2.41 -3.14
CA VAL A 19 -12.14 -1.42 -2.14
C VAL A 19 -12.71 -0.04 -2.43
N GLN A 20 -12.73 0.38 -3.69
CA GLN A 20 -13.32 1.66 -4.07
C GLN A 20 -14.83 1.69 -3.79
N THR A 21 -15.57 0.65 -4.18
CA THR A 21 -17.04 0.62 -4.08
C THR A 21 -17.52 0.45 -2.64
N GLU A 22 -16.87 -0.44 -1.87
CA GLU A 22 -17.30 -0.78 -0.51
C GLU A 22 -16.72 0.16 0.54
N LEU A 23 -15.52 0.70 0.32
CA LEU A 23 -14.77 1.48 1.32
C LEU A 23 -14.51 2.92 0.88
N GLY A 24 -14.87 3.29 -0.35
CA GLY A 24 -14.71 4.65 -0.88
C GLY A 24 -13.28 5.08 -1.17
N GLN A 25 -12.32 4.15 -1.11
CA GLN A 25 -10.89 4.44 -1.17
C GLN A 25 -10.32 4.19 -2.58
N ASN A 26 -9.71 5.21 -3.18
CA ASN A 26 -8.87 5.00 -4.36
C ASN A 26 -7.47 4.54 -3.93
N LEU A 27 -6.94 3.56 -4.66
CA LEU A 27 -5.64 2.95 -4.39
C LEU A 27 -4.60 3.44 -5.40
N ALA A 28 -3.41 3.78 -4.91
CA ALA A 28 -2.28 4.19 -5.74
C ALA A 28 -2.01 3.20 -6.88
N THR A 29 -1.81 3.72 -8.08
CA THR A 29 -1.42 2.99 -9.28
C THR A 29 0.04 2.56 -9.21
N ARG A 30 0.43 1.56 -10.01
CA ARG A 30 1.82 1.09 -10.03
C ARG A 30 2.83 2.20 -10.35
N PRO A 31 2.60 3.09 -11.35
CA PRO A 31 3.52 4.20 -11.61
C PRO A 31 3.70 5.14 -10.40
N GLU A 32 2.64 5.44 -9.65
CA GLU A 32 2.72 6.29 -8.45
C GLU A 32 3.54 5.66 -7.31
N LEU A 33 3.69 4.33 -7.29
CA LEU A 33 4.56 3.63 -6.34
C LEU A 33 6.05 3.70 -6.72
N GLU A 34 6.34 4.01 -7.99
CA GLU A 34 7.70 4.16 -8.52
C GLU A 34 8.24 5.58 -8.33
N ASP A 35 7.38 6.56 -8.06
CA ASP A 35 7.77 7.94 -7.82
C ASP A 35 8.72 8.07 -6.61
N ILE A 36 9.75 8.90 -6.79
CA ILE A 36 10.81 9.09 -5.80
C ILE A 36 10.72 10.46 -5.10
N GLU A 37 9.98 11.39 -5.70
CA GLU A 37 9.78 12.74 -5.22
C GLU A 37 9.06 12.72 -3.88
N ALA A 38 9.56 13.49 -2.91
CA ALA A 38 8.95 13.57 -1.58
C ALA A 38 7.47 13.99 -1.65
N SER A 39 7.10 14.86 -2.59
CA SER A 39 5.72 15.30 -2.82
C SER A 39 4.80 14.22 -3.38
N ALA A 40 5.34 13.21 -4.06
CA ALA A 40 4.60 12.05 -4.55
C ALA A 40 4.56 10.89 -3.54
N ARG A 41 5.34 11.00 -2.46
CA ARG A 41 5.46 9.96 -1.43
C ARG A 41 4.83 10.33 -0.10
N PHE A 42 4.74 11.62 0.22
CA PHE A 42 4.22 12.10 1.49
C PHE A 42 3.30 13.29 1.23
N PHE A 43 2.01 13.02 1.17
CA PHE A 43 1.00 14.02 0.82
C PHE A 43 -0.36 13.69 1.45
N GLU A 44 -1.25 14.66 1.43
CA GLU A 44 -2.64 14.52 1.89
C GLU A 44 -3.57 15.05 0.80
N ASP A 45 -4.64 14.33 0.52
CA ASP A 45 -5.68 14.70 -0.43
C ASP A 45 -7.08 14.25 0.06
N GLU A 46 -8.06 14.18 -0.84
CA GLU A 46 -9.43 13.74 -0.53
C GLU A 46 -9.54 12.26 -0.09
N ASP A 47 -8.55 11.46 -0.45
CA ASP A 47 -8.42 10.05 -0.12
C ASP A 47 -7.60 9.81 1.16
N GLY A 48 -7.13 10.88 1.83
CA GLY A 48 -6.54 10.84 3.16
C GLY A 48 -5.05 11.14 3.18
N LEU A 49 -4.37 10.67 4.24
CA LEU A 49 -2.93 10.83 4.41
C LEU A 49 -2.20 9.67 3.71
N HIS A 50 -1.32 10.00 2.78
CA HIS A 50 -0.54 9.05 1.98
C HIS A 50 0.93 9.05 2.39
N ILE A 51 1.47 7.85 2.58
CA ILE A 51 2.87 7.61 2.94
C ILE A 51 3.39 6.44 2.09
N HIS A 52 4.27 6.71 1.12
CA HIS A 52 4.93 5.70 0.30
C HIS A 52 6.34 5.45 0.85
N SER A 53 6.52 4.34 1.53
CA SER A 53 7.77 4.02 2.23
C SER A 53 8.44 2.79 1.62
N PHE A 54 9.78 2.79 1.61
CA PHE A 54 10.53 1.62 1.20
C PHE A 54 10.56 0.57 2.31
N PHE A 55 10.30 -0.67 1.92
CA PHE A 55 10.45 -1.84 2.75
C PHE A 55 11.50 -2.75 2.14
N PHE A 56 12.46 -3.13 2.97
CA PHE A 56 13.52 -4.06 2.60
C PHE A 56 12.98 -5.48 2.43
N PHE A 57 13.51 -6.20 1.45
CA PHE A 57 13.31 -7.63 1.29
C PHE A 57 14.56 -8.30 0.71
N GLU A 58 14.67 -9.61 0.91
CA GLU A 58 15.57 -10.49 0.19
C GLU A 58 14.72 -11.43 -0.66
N ASP A 59 15.08 -11.60 -1.94
CA ASP A 59 14.40 -12.55 -2.82
C ASP A 59 14.92 -13.99 -2.66
N ALA A 60 14.42 -14.90 -3.49
CA ALA A 60 14.77 -16.32 -3.41
C ALA A 60 16.23 -16.61 -3.84
N ASP A 61 16.88 -15.67 -4.50
CA ASP A 61 18.26 -15.76 -4.98
C ASP A 61 19.24 -14.97 -4.09
N ASP A 62 18.83 -14.65 -2.85
CA ASP A 62 19.57 -13.85 -1.86
C ASP A 62 19.91 -12.43 -2.34
N HIS A 63 19.14 -11.86 -3.29
CA HIS A 63 19.30 -10.47 -3.68
C HIS A 63 18.48 -9.54 -2.77
N ALA A 64 19.17 -8.55 -2.20
CA ALA A 64 18.58 -7.49 -1.43
C ALA A 64 17.89 -6.45 -2.32
N GLY A 65 16.69 -6.03 -1.94
CA GLY A 65 15.91 -5.02 -2.66
C GLY A 65 15.02 -4.20 -1.74
N ASN A 66 14.46 -3.13 -2.31
CA ASN A 66 13.42 -2.33 -1.68
C ASN A 66 12.14 -2.44 -2.50
N SER A 67 11.01 -2.56 -1.82
CA SER A 67 9.67 -2.47 -2.41
C SER A 67 8.95 -1.30 -1.77
N THR A 68 8.31 -0.45 -2.58
CA THR A 68 7.45 0.61 -2.06
C THR A 68 6.18 -0.02 -1.50
N VAL A 69 5.83 0.36 -0.27
CA VAL A 69 4.52 0.11 0.31
C VAL A 69 3.80 1.45 0.43
N ALA A 70 2.61 1.54 -0.17
CA ALA A 70 1.73 2.67 0.00
C ALA A 70 0.84 2.46 1.22
N PHE A 71 0.96 3.37 2.18
CA PHE A 71 0.09 3.47 3.33
C PHE A 71 -0.87 4.63 3.10
N THR A 72 -2.16 4.38 3.25
CA THR A 72 -3.18 5.43 3.26
C THR A 72 -3.97 5.36 4.54
N ILE A 73 -4.09 6.49 5.25
CA ILE A 73 -4.92 6.60 6.45
C ILE A 73 -6.09 7.53 6.14
N ARG A 74 -7.30 6.99 6.25
CA ARG A 74 -8.54 7.74 6.02
C ARG A 74 -9.61 7.28 7.00
N GLU A 75 -10.28 8.24 7.64
CA GLU A 75 -11.42 7.98 8.54
C GLU A 75 -11.15 6.91 9.63
N GLY A 76 -9.91 6.89 10.15
CA GLY A 76 -9.48 5.93 11.17
C GLY A 76 -9.25 4.50 10.66
N ARG A 77 -9.23 4.30 9.34
CA ARG A 77 -8.85 3.04 8.67
C ARG A 77 -7.48 3.19 8.02
N LEU A 78 -6.67 2.15 8.15
CA LEU A 78 -5.40 1.98 7.46
C LEU A 78 -5.58 1.12 6.22
N PHE A 79 -5.03 1.56 5.10
CA PHE A 79 -4.86 0.78 3.89
C PHE A 79 -3.37 0.57 3.65
N THR A 80 -2.97 -0.66 3.34
CA THR A 80 -1.62 -0.97 2.88
C THR A 80 -1.71 -1.62 1.52
N LEU A 81 -0.97 -1.09 0.55
CA LEU A 81 -0.85 -1.62 -0.80
C LEU A 81 0.60 -1.96 -1.09
N ARG A 82 0.85 -3.21 -1.50
CA ARG A 82 2.18 -3.72 -1.79
C ARG A 82 2.16 -4.65 -3.00
N GLU A 83 3.22 -4.58 -3.81
CA GLU A 83 3.39 -5.41 -5.01
C GLU A 83 4.05 -6.77 -4.72
N ARG A 84 4.20 -7.13 -3.45
CA ARG A 84 4.71 -8.45 -3.05
C ARG A 84 4.50 -8.75 -1.58
N GLU A 85 4.73 -10.01 -1.25
CA GLU A 85 4.92 -10.43 0.12
C GLU A 85 6.20 -9.86 0.74
N LEU A 86 6.09 -9.27 1.94
CA LEU A 86 7.20 -8.62 2.63
C LEU A 86 7.38 -9.23 4.04
N PRO A 87 8.61 -9.56 4.46
CA PRO A 87 8.87 -10.16 5.77
C PRO A 87 8.34 -9.32 6.95
N ALA A 88 8.44 -7.98 6.85
CA ALA A 88 7.98 -7.07 7.89
C ALA A 88 6.46 -7.18 8.16
N PHE A 89 5.65 -7.50 7.14
CA PHE A 89 4.20 -7.62 7.25
C PHE A 89 3.78 -8.94 7.89
N ARG A 90 4.56 -10.01 7.68
CA ARG A 90 4.30 -11.33 8.26
C ARG A 90 4.34 -11.33 9.80
N LEU A 91 5.04 -10.38 10.41
CA LEU A 91 5.15 -10.27 11.86
C LEU A 91 3.87 -9.77 12.55
N TYR A 92 2.96 -9.13 11.80
CA TYR A 92 1.76 -8.48 12.33
C TYR A 92 0.45 -9.22 12.00
N ARG A 93 0.57 -10.42 11.43
CA ARG A 93 -0.53 -11.36 11.14
C ARG A 93 -0.68 -12.37 12.27
#